data_AF-A0A8T7FJC4-F1
#
_entry.id   AF-A0A8T7FJC4-F1
#
_cell.length_a   1.000
_cell.length_b   1.000
_cell.length_c   1.000
_cell.angle_alpha   90.00
_cell.angle_beta   90.00
_cell.angle_gamma   90.00
#
_symmetry.space_group_name_H-M   'P 1'
#
loop_
_entity.id
_entity.type
_entity.pdbx_description
1 polymer ?
#
loop_
_entity_poly.entity_id
_entity_poly.type
_entity_poly.pdbx_seq_one_letter_code
_entity_poly.pdbx_strand_id
1 'polypeptide(L)'
;MAVNLDLISGVLSFLFTILILSYLIGDNPLFRIAVYVFVGAASGYVASVIFWQVLKPRLFDTLISAVLRGSLVEQVLIFLPLIGAALVILKIFPGMTGFARLSMAFLVGAGAAVTLGGALLGTLLPQVQATINIFDPQAAAARNIGAMEVLGNGMVILVGTVTSLAYFHFGAQPKTDGSVRRFGLIEIIAWIGRIFIGITLGAVFAGVYAAALTALIERFSSLVNFIVLLRTTLGF
;
A
#
# COMPACT_ATOMS: atom_id res chain seq x y z
N MET A 1 -18.21 39.73 -0.21
CA MET A 1 -18.68 38.52 -0.91
C MET A 1 -17.64 37.44 -0.69
N ALA A 2 -17.80 36.63 0.37
CA ALA A 2 -16.84 35.57 0.65
C ALA A 2 -16.99 34.52 -0.46
N VAL A 3 -15.89 34.23 -1.16
CA VAL A 3 -15.90 33.15 -2.15
C VAL A 3 -16.19 31.86 -1.39
N ASN A 4 -17.30 31.20 -1.71
CA ASN A 4 -17.68 29.97 -1.01
C ASN A 4 -16.67 28.87 -1.35
N LEU A 5 -16.00 28.32 -0.33
CA LEU A 5 -14.97 27.27 -0.50
C LEU A 5 -15.53 26.03 -1.20
N ASP A 6 -16.82 25.76 -1.03
CA ASP A 6 -17.54 24.68 -1.70
C ASP A 6 -17.59 24.89 -3.23
N LEU A 7 -17.69 26.14 -3.67
CA LEU A 7 -17.75 26.49 -5.09
C LEU A 7 -16.36 26.40 -5.73
N ILE A 8 -15.31 26.85 -5.02
CA ILE A 8 -13.91 26.70 -5.47
C ILE A 8 -13.55 25.22 -5.60
N SER A 9 -13.81 24.43 -4.56
CA SER A 9 -13.51 22.99 -4.55
C SER A 9 -14.35 22.22 -5.57
N GLY A 10 -15.60 22.63 -5.79
CA GLY A 10 -16.46 22.12 -6.86
C GLY A 10 -15.89 22.39 -8.26
N VAL A 11 -15.50 23.64 -8.55
CA VAL A 11 -14.88 24.02 -9.86
C VAL A 11 -13.59 23.23 -10.09
N LEU A 12 -12.71 23.15 -9.08
CA LEU A 12 -11.47 22.38 -9.16
C LEU A 12 -11.76 20.90 -9.44
N SER A 13 -12.65 20.29 -8.67
CA SER A 13 -13.02 18.88 -8.83
C SER A 13 -13.60 18.58 -10.21
N PHE A 14 -14.46 19.47 -10.72
CA PHE A 14 -15.03 19.39 -12.05
C PHE A 14 -13.96 19.45 -13.14
N LEU A 15 -13.07 20.45 -13.07
CA LEU A 15 -11.99 20.66 -14.02
C LEU A 15 -11.02 19.46 -14.05
N PHE A 16 -10.56 18.99 -12.89
CA PHE A 16 -9.67 17.82 -12.80
C PHE A 16 -10.33 16.54 -13.30
N THR A 17 -11.63 16.36 -13.05
CA THR A 17 -12.36 15.19 -13.56
C THR A 17 -12.39 15.19 -15.10
N ILE A 18 -12.65 16.35 -15.72
CA ILE A 18 -12.61 16.46 -17.19
C ILE A 18 -11.21 16.22 -17.74
N LEU A 19 -10.18 16.82 -17.14
CA LEU A 19 -8.79 16.63 -17.56
C LEU A 19 -8.40 15.14 -17.54
N ILE A 20 -8.81 14.41 -16.50
CA ILE A 20 -8.53 12.98 -16.36
C ILE A 20 -9.35 12.16 -17.38
N LEU A 21 -10.65 12.43 -17.52
CA LEU A 21 -11.51 11.73 -18.49
C LEU A 21 -11.12 11.98 -19.94
N SER A 22 -10.43 13.09 -20.22
CA SER A 22 -9.86 13.39 -21.55
C SER A 22 -8.97 12.25 -22.06
N TYR A 23 -8.37 11.45 -21.19
CA TYR A 23 -7.59 10.27 -21.56
C TYR A 23 -8.37 9.26 -22.42
N LEU A 24 -9.71 9.18 -22.26
CA LEU A 24 -10.55 8.28 -23.06
C LEU A 24 -10.50 8.59 -24.56
N ILE A 25 -10.20 9.84 -24.92
CA ILE A 25 -10.08 10.32 -26.31
C ILE A 25 -8.63 10.16 -26.83
N GLY A 26 -7.71 9.67 -26.00
CA GLY A 26 -6.29 9.48 -26.29
C GLY A 26 -5.37 10.32 -25.40
N ASP A 27 -4.06 10.24 -25.67
CA ASP A 27 -3.04 11.00 -24.94
C ASP A 27 -3.00 12.46 -25.41
N ASN A 28 -3.66 13.33 -24.65
CA ASN A 28 -3.75 14.77 -24.92
C ASN A 28 -3.00 15.59 -23.86
N PRO A 29 -2.59 16.84 -24.18
CA PRO A 29 -1.89 17.71 -23.24
C PRO A 29 -2.69 18.00 -21.97
N LEU A 30 -4.03 18.00 -22.05
CA LEU A 30 -4.94 18.21 -20.93
C LEU A 30 -4.76 17.11 -19.85
N PHE A 31 -4.80 15.84 -20.25
CA PHE A 31 -4.55 14.72 -19.36
C PHE A 31 -3.15 14.79 -18.74
N ARG A 32 -2.12 15.09 -19.55
CA ARG A 32 -0.74 15.20 -19.06
C ARG A 32 -0.58 16.26 -17.98
N ILE A 33 -1.25 17.42 -18.12
CA ILE A 33 -1.24 18.47 -17.08
C ILE A 33 -1.80 17.93 -15.76
N ALA A 34 -2.95 17.25 -15.79
CA ALA A 34 -3.53 16.67 -14.58
C ALA A 34 -2.60 15.64 -13.93
N VAL A 35 -1.96 14.78 -14.73
CA VAL A 35 -0.98 13.80 -14.23
C VAL A 35 0.23 14.49 -13.61
N TYR A 36 0.81 15.50 -14.26
CA TYR A 36 1.97 16.21 -13.72
C TYR A 36 1.64 16.96 -12.42
N VAL A 37 0.47 17.60 -12.34
CA VAL A 37 0.03 18.25 -11.10
C VAL A 37 -0.19 17.21 -10.01
N PHE A 38 -0.83 16.08 -10.31
CA PHE A 38 -1.05 15.01 -9.35
C PHE A 38 0.26 14.41 -8.83
N VAL A 39 1.19 14.07 -9.72
CA VAL A 39 2.51 13.52 -9.36
C VAL A 39 3.35 14.56 -8.61
N GLY A 40 3.29 15.83 -9.00
CA GLY A 40 3.95 16.92 -8.29
C GLY A 40 3.39 17.12 -6.88
N ALA A 41 2.07 17.12 -6.73
CA ALA A 41 1.42 17.23 -5.42
C ALA A 41 1.71 16.03 -4.53
N ALA A 42 1.66 14.81 -5.07
CA ALA A 42 1.99 13.58 -4.35
C ALA A 42 3.45 13.57 -3.88
N SER A 43 4.39 13.89 -4.77
CA SER A 43 5.81 13.95 -4.42
C SER A 43 6.12 15.08 -3.44
N GLY A 44 5.46 16.24 -3.57
CA GLY A 44 5.55 17.35 -2.62
C GLY A 44 5.01 17.01 -1.24
N TYR A 45 3.87 16.32 -1.16
CA TYR A 45 3.33 15.82 0.11
C TYR A 45 4.29 14.85 0.78
N VAL A 46 4.80 13.87 0.04
CA VAL A 46 5.78 12.90 0.56
C VAL A 46 7.05 13.61 1.03
N ALA A 47 7.57 14.56 0.26
CA ALA A 47 8.74 15.35 0.66
C ALA A 47 8.48 16.16 1.94
N SER A 48 7.30 16.77 2.07
CA SER A 48 6.88 17.49 3.27
C SER A 48 6.80 16.57 4.49
N VAL A 49 6.17 15.40 4.34
CA VAL A 49 6.08 14.38 5.39
C VAL A 49 7.47 13.93 5.82
N ILE A 50 8.35 13.61 4.87
CA ILE A 50 9.75 13.24 5.16
C ILE A 50 10.47 14.37 5.91
N PHE A 51 10.30 15.62 5.49
CA PHE A 51 10.94 16.75 6.14
C PHE A 51 10.47 16.91 7.59
N TRP A 52 9.15 16.98 7.81
CA TRP A 52 8.58 17.29 9.11
C TRP A 52 8.58 16.12 10.08
N GLN A 53 8.37 14.90 9.60
CA GLN A 53 8.24 13.72 10.46
C GLN A 53 9.55 12.93 10.59
N VAL A 54 10.49 13.08 9.66
CA VAL A 54 11.75 12.34 9.68
C VAL A 54 12.93 13.29 9.86
N LEU A 55 13.25 14.16 8.89
CA LEU A 55 14.48 14.95 8.92
C LEU A 55 14.50 15.92 10.11
N LYS A 56 13.45 16.71 10.32
CA LYS A 56 13.40 17.67 11.42
C LYS A 56 13.63 16.99 12.78
N PRO A 57 12.81 16.01 13.22
CA PRO A 57 13.00 15.40 14.54
C PRO A 57 14.25 14.53 14.64
N ARG A 58 14.54 13.71 13.62
CA ARG A 58 15.61 12.70 13.69
C ARG A 58 17.00 13.25 13.39
N LEU A 59 17.11 14.28 12.55
CA LEU A 59 18.39 14.88 12.19
C LEU A 59 18.55 16.24 12.88
N PHE A 60 17.68 17.21 12.59
CA PHE A 60 17.91 18.60 13.03
C PHE A 60 17.71 18.81 14.53
N ASP A 61 16.58 18.36 15.09
CA ASP A 61 16.28 18.53 16.51
C ASP A 61 17.27 17.72 17.37
N THR A 62 17.68 16.54 16.90
CA THR A 62 18.72 15.72 17.55
C THR A 62 20.11 16.38 17.47
N LEU A 63 20.43 17.07 16.38
CA LEU A 63 21.68 17.84 16.23
C LEU A 63 21.74 19.03 17.17
N ILE A 64 20.65 19.79 17.24
CA ILE A 64 20.57 20.96 18.11
C ILE A 64 20.64 20.54 19.58
N SER A 65 19.93 19.47 19.98
CA SER A 65 19.95 19.01 21.37
C SER A 65 21.30 18.43 21.78
N ALA A 66 21.96 17.65 20.92
CA ALA A 66 23.27 17.07 21.22
C ALA A 66 24.37 18.14 21.35
N VAL A 67 24.34 19.19 20.52
CA VAL A 67 25.32 20.29 20.57
C VAL A 67 25.11 21.19 21.79
N LEU A 68 23.85 21.46 22.16
CA LEU A 68 23.54 22.41 23.25
C LEU A 68 23.54 21.76 24.65
N ARG A 69 23.18 20.47 24.76
CA ARG A 69 22.93 19.81 26.05
C ARG A 69 23.42 18.35 26.11
N GLY A 70 24.00 17.83 25.04
CA GLY A 70 24.33 16.41 24.93
C GLY A 70 25.54 15.99 25.76
N SER A 71 25.44 14.81 26.36
CA SER A 71 26.57 14.09 26.96
C SER A 71 27.64 13.74 25.91
N LEU A 72 28.89 13.48 26.32
CA LEU A 72 29.98 13.08 25.41
C LEU A 72 29.60 11.90 24.50
N VAL A 73 28.75 10.98 24.98
CA VAL A 73 28.29 9.81 24.21
C VAL A 73 27.31 10.22 23.11
N GLU A 74 26.37 11.12 23.40
CA GLU A 74 25.40 11.64 22.42
C GLU A 74 26.09 12.49 21.34
N GLN A 75 27.12 13.25 21.72
CA GLN A 75 27.95 14.02 20.79
C GLN A 75 28.74 13.11 19.83
N VAL A 76 29.14 11.91 20.26
CA VAL A 76 29.82 10.94 19.37
C VAL A 76 28.81 10.23 18.47
N LEU A 77 27.64 9.84 19.00
CA LEU A 77 26.62 9.12 18.23
C LEU A 77 26.04 9.95 17.08
N ILE A 78 26.08 11.27 17.16
CA ILE A 78 25.55 12.14 16.10
C ILE A 78 26.40 12.18 14.83
N PHE A 79 27.67 11.81 14.93
CA PHE A 79 28.52 11.68 13.76
C PHE A 79 28.01 10.59 12.83
N LEU A 80 27.36 9.56 13.34
CA LEU A 80 26.87 8.45 12.52
C LEU A 80 25.80 8.88 11.48
N PRO A 81 24.69 9.56 11.83
CA PRO A 81 23.73 10.06 10.84
C PRO A 81 24.31 11.17 9.95
N LEU A 82 25.22 12.02 10.45
CA LEU A 82 25.88 13.06 9.65
C LEU A 82 26.83 12.48 8.60
N ILE A 83 27.61 11.45 8.96
CA ILE A 83 28.45 10.71 8.03
C ILE A 83 27.58 10.04 6.98
N GLY A 84 26.47 9.40 7.37
CA GLY A 84 25.50 8.83 6.43
C GLY A 84 24.97 9.88 5.45
N ALA A 85 24.53 11.03 5.95
CA ALA A 85 24.04 12.13 5.11
C ALA A 85 25.12 12.66 4.15
N ALA A 86 26.34 12.88 4.64
CA ALA A 86 27.46 13.32 3.82
C ALA A 86 27.81 12.29 2.73
N LEU A 87 27.85 11.00 3.06
CA LEU A 87 28.11 9.91 2.11
C LEU A 87 27.03 9.82 1.01
N VAL A 88 25.77 10.13 1.33
CA VAL A 88 24.69 10.22 0.33
C VAL A 88 24.90 11.43 -0.59
N ILE A 89 25.26 12.60 -0.03
CA ILE A 89 25.52 13.81 -0.83
C ILE A 89 26.70 13.60 -1.78
N LEU A 90 27.73 12.87 -1.35
CA LEU A 90 28.90 12.54 -2.19
C LEU A 90 28.54 11.79 -3.47
N LYS A 91 27.35 11.17 -3.56
CA LYS A 91 26.82 10.55 -4.79
C LYS A 91 26.58 11.55 -5.92
N ILE A 92 26.40 12.83 -5.62
CA ILE A 92 26.23 13.90 -6.62
C ILE A 92 27.53 14.07 -7.44
N PHE A 93 28.68 13.72 -6.86
CA PHE A 93 29.99 13.86 -7.51
C PHE A 93 30.47 12.52 -8.11
N PRO A 94 30.66 12.42 -9.44
CA PRO A 94 30.97 11.15 -10.12
C PRO A 94 32.32 10.54 -9.72
N GLY A 95 33.27 11.31 -9.17
CA GLY A 95 34.59 10.85 -8.75
C GLY A 95 34.67 10.16 -7.39
N MET A 96 33.64 10.26 -6.53
CA MET A 96 33.65 9.74 -5.14
C MET A 96 32.64 8.62 -4.89
N THR A 97 32.18 7.97 -5.96
CA THR A 97 31.15 6.91 -5.94
C THR A 97 31.52 5.69 -5.08
N GLY A 98 32.81 5.46 -4.83
CA GLY A 98 33.30 4.39 -3.95
C GLY A 98 32.74 4.46 -2.53
N PHE A 99 32.76 5.65 -1.92
CA PHE A 99 32.29 5.86 -0.54
C PHE A 99 30.76 5.89 -0.44
N ALA A 100 30.09 6.38 -1.48
CA ALA A 100 28.63 6.38 -1.57
C ALA A 100 28.05 4.94 -1.60
N ARG A 101 28.79 3.94 -2.09
CA ARG A 101 28.34 2.54 -2.12
C ARG A 101 28.06 1.97 -0.73
N LEU A 102 28.84 2.35 0.29
CA LEU A 102 28.62 1.89 1.66
C LEU A 102 27.28 2.40 2.22
N SER A 103 26.99 3.69 2.01
CA SER A 103 25.71 4.26 2.41
C SER A 103 24.54 3.69 1.62
N MET A 104 24.71 3.42 0.32
CA MET A 104 23.67 2.78 -0.49
C MET A 104 23.40 1.34 -0.04
N ALA A 105 24.45 0.57 0.29
CA ALA A 105 24.29 -0.79 0.83
C ALA A 105 23.53 -0.76 2.17
N PHE A 106 23.85 0.19 3.05
CA PHE A 106 23.12 0.40 4.30
C PHE A 106 21.65 0.78 4.05
N LEU A 107 21.38 1.75 3.18
CA LEU A 107 20.01 2.19 2.87
C LEU A 107 19.17 1.07 2.25
N VAL A 108 19.75 0.30 1.33
CA VAL A 108 19.06 -0.85 0.70
C VAL A 108 18.83 -1.96 1.72
N GLY A 109 19.83 -2.29 2.56
CA GLY A 109 19.69 -3.30 3.61
C GLY A 109 18.65 -2.91 4.65
N ALA A 110 18.68 -1.67 5.14
CA ALA A 110 17.68 -1.14 6.07
C ALA A 110 16.28 -1.10 5.42
N GLY A 111 16.19 -0.66 4.15
CA GLY A 111 14.95 -0.68 3.39
C GLY A 111 14.37 -2.08 3.25
N ALA A 112 15.19 -3.05 2.85
CA ALA A 112 14.79 -4.46 2.75
C ALA A 112 14.34 -5.02 4.10
N ALA A 113 15.05 -4.71 5.19
CA ALA A 113 14.67 -5.13 6.54
C ALA A 113 13.32 -4.54 6.97
N VAL A 114 13.09 -3.24 6.72
CA VAL A 114 11.81 -2.58 7.02
C VAL A 114 10.67 -3.14 6.17
N THR A 115 10.92 -3.41 4.88
CA THR A 115 9.91 -4.02 3.99
C THR A 115 9.57 -5.44 4.43
N LEU A 116 10.57 -6.28 4.72
CA LEU A 116 10.36 -7.65 5.19
C LEU A 116 9.68 -7.66 6.56
N GLY A 117 10.16 -6.86 7.51
CA GLY A 117 9.56 -6.72 8.84
C GLY A 117 8.13 -6.18 8.78
N GLY A 118 7.88 -5.18 7.94
CA GLY A 118 6.55 -4.61 7.69
C GLY A 118 5.59 -5.61 7.05
N ALA A 119 6.06 -6.43 6.10
CA ALA A 119 5.26 -7.51 5.53
C ALA A 119 4.97 -8.59 6.59
N LEU A 120 5.96 -9.02 7.36
CA LEU A 120 5.77 -10.05 8.38
C LEU A 120 4.83 -9.61 9.49
N LEU A 121 5.10 -8.46 10.11
CA LEU A 121 4.33 -7.94 11.25
C LEU A 121 3.01 -7.30 10.83
N GLY A 122 2.97 -6.68 9.65
CA GLY A 122 1.79 -5.97 9.15
C GLY A 122 0.80 -6.85 8.39
N THR A 123 1.25 -7.97 7.80
CA THR A 123 0.36 -8.86 7.03
C THR A 123 0.38 -10.29 7.55
N LEU A 124 1.53 -10.97 7.49
CA LEU A 124 1.57 -12.42 7.72
C LEU A 124 1.15 -12.82 9.14
N LEU A 125 1.70 -12.18 10.18
CA LEU A 125 1.35 -12.50 11.57
C LEU A 125 -0.11 -12.16 11.90
N PRO A 126 -0.63 -10.96 11.59
CA PRO A 126 -2.06 -10.66 11.78
C PRO A 126 -2.98 -11.62 11.02
N GLN A 127 -2.61 -12.03 9.80
CA GLN A 127 -3.39 -13.00 9.03
C GLN A 127 -3.41 -14.37 9.71
N VAL A 128 -2.27 -14.87 10.19
CA VAL A 128 -2.19 -16.13 10.94
C VAL A 128 -3.01 -16.05 12.23
N GLN A 129 -2.89 -14.96 12.98
CA GLN A 129 -3.68 -14.74 14.20
C GLN A 129 -5.18 -14.67 13.90
N ALA A 130 -5.59 -14.01 12.83
CA ALA A 130 -6.99 -13.97 12.41
C ALA A 130 -7.53 -15.37 12.10
N THR A 131 -6.73 -16.23 11.43
CA THR A 131 -7.08 -17.64 11.19
C THR A 131 -7.23 -18.43 12.48
N ILE A 132 -6.36 -18.22 13.47
CA ILE A 132 -6.43 -18.88 14.79
C ILE A 132 -7.65 -18.41 15.58
N ASN A 133 -7.89 -17.09 15.63
CA ASN A 133 -8.95 -16.47 16.42
C ASN A 133 -10.37 -16.83 15.93
N ILE A 134 -10.52 -17.42 14.74
CA ILE A 134 -11.81 -17.95 14.28
C ILE A 134 -12.26 -19.15 15.14
N PHE A 135 -11.33 -19.90 15.73
CA PHE A 135 -11.63 -21.03 16.60
C PHE A 135 -11.75 -20.66 18.08
N ASP A 136 -11.55 -19.38 18.45
CA ASP A 136 -11.65 -18.93 19.83
C ASP A 136 -13.13 -18.78 20.26
N PRO A 137 -13.62 -19.59 21.22
CA PRO A 137 -14.99 -19.53 21.70
C PRO A 137 -15.35 -18.18 22.35
N GLN A 138 -14.38 -17.48 22.95
CA GLN A 138 -14.62 -16.19 23.61
C GLN A 138 -14.77 -15.07 22.58
N ALA A 139 -13.93 -15.06 21.55
CA ALA A 139 -14.06 -14.13 20.42
C ALA A 139 -15.35 -14.38 19.62
N ALA A 140 -15.81 -15.62 19.53
CA ALA A 140 -17.08 -15.97 18.90
C ALA A 140 -18.30 -15.51 19.71
N ALA A 141 -18.26 -15.64 21.04
CA ALA A 141 -19.31 -15.15 21.92
C ALA A 141 -19.49 -13.62 21.78
N ALA A 142 -18.39 -12.88 21.63
CA ALA A 142 -18.43 -11.42 21.37
C ALA A 142 -19.07 -11.04 20.02
N ARG A 143 -19.12 -11.98 19.06
CA ARG A 143 -19.72 -11.80 17.73
C ARG A 143 -21.16 -12.31 17.64
N ASN A 144 -21.75 -12.78 18.75
CA ASN A 144 -23.06 -13.44 18.80
C ASN A 144 -23.16 -14.67 17.87
N ILE A 145 -22.05 -15.39 17.65
CA ILE A 145 -21.99 -16.57 16.78
C ILE A 145 -22.16 -17.83 17.64
N GLY A 146 -23.08 -18.71 17.26
CA GLY A 146 -23.29 -19.98 17.96
C GLY A 146 -22.12 -20.96 17.78
N ALA A 147 -21.87 -21.84 18.75
CA ALA A 147 -20.72 -22.77 18.73
C ALA A 147 -20.66 -23.65 17.46
N MET A 148 -21.82 -24.04 16.91
CA MET A 148 -21.88 -24.82 15.67
C MET A 148 -21.45 -24.01 14.44
N GLU A 149 -21.77 -22.71 14.40
CA GLU A 149 -21.41 -21.81 13.31
C GLU A 149 -19.91 -21.44 13.35
N VAL A 150 -19.33 -21.34 14.55
CA VAL A 150 -17.88 -21.21 14.75
C VAL A 150 -17.13 -22.39 14.15
N LEU A 151 -17.58 -23.61 14.45
CA LEU A 151 -16.99 -24.83 13.91
C LEU A 151 -17.15 -24.91 12.39
N GLY A 152 -18.31 -24.53 11.86
CA GLY A 152 -18.56 -24.47 10.43
C GLY A 152 -17.63 -23.49 9.70
N ASN A 153 -17.62 -22.22 10.14
CA ASN A 153 -16.77 -21.18 9.56
C ASN A 153 -15.28 -21.50 9.69
N GLY A 154 -14.87 -21.99 10.87
CA GLY A 154 -13.51 -22.44 11.13
C GLY A 154 -13.10 -23.58 10.21
N MET A 155 -13.95 -24.60 10.03
CA MET A 155 -13.67 -25.70 9.10
C MET A 155 -13.52 -25.22 7.67
N VAL A 156 -14.39 -24.34 7.17
CA VAL A 156 -14.28 -23.81 5.80
C VAL A 156 -12.94 -23.08 5.61
N ILE A 157 -12.55 -22.25 6.58
CA ILE A 157 -11.30 -21.49 6.49
C ILE A 157 -10.10 -22.42 6.61
N LEU A 158 -10.10 -23.36 7.54
CA LEU A 158 -9.01 -24.33 7.69
C LEU A 158 -8.84 -25.20 6.44
N VAL A 159 -9.93 -25.74 5.90
CA VAL A 159 -9.90 -26.53 4.66
C VAL A 159 -9.42 -25.67 3.50
N GLY A 160 -9.95 -24.45 3.36
CA GLY A 160 -9.51 -23.50 2.33
C GLY A 160 -8.02 -23.17 2.43
N THR A 161 -7.50 -22.88 3.63
CA THR A 161 -6.09 -22.57 3.86
C THR A 161 -5.18 -23.77 3.58
N VAL A 162 -5.49 -24.95 4.12
CA VAL A 162 -4.69 -26.16 3.92
C VAL A 162 -4.66 -26.58 2.45
N THR A 163 -5.82 -26.59 1.79
CA THR A 163 -5.90 -26.97 0.37
C THR A 163 -5.20 -25.96 -0.53
N SER A 164 -5.32 -24.65 -0.25
CA SER A 164 -4.62 -23.60 -1.00
C SER A 164 -3.10 -23.67 -0.82
N LEU A 165 -2.62 -23.94 0.40
CA LEU A 165 -1.19 -24.18 0.66
C LEU A 165 -0.68 -25.43 -0.06
N ALA A 166 -1.47 -26.51 -0.08
CA ALA A 166 -1.12 -27.73 -0.80
C ALA A 166 -1.03 -27.51 -2.32
N TYR A 167 -1.85 -26.61 -2.90
CA TYR A 167 -1.75 -26.21 -4.31
C TYR A 167 -0.38 -25.61 -4.64
N PHE A 168 0.09 -24.67 -3.81
CA PHE A 168 1.37 -23.98 -3.96
C PHE A 168 2.58 -24.74 -3.41
N HIS A 169 2.39 -25.95 -2.87
CA HIS A 169 3.49 -26.73 -2.31
C HIS A 169 4.56 -27.05 -3.39
N PHE A 170 5.74 -26.46 -3.21
CA PHE A 170 6.90 -26.54 -4.13
C PHE A 170 7.64 -27.90 -4.10
N GLY A 171 7.13 -28.92 -3.38
CA GLY A 171 7.69 -30.28 -3.37
C GLY A 171 7.49 -31.09 -4.67
N ALA A 172 6.94 -30.45 -5.70
CA ALA A 172 6.84 -30.96 -7.06
C ALA A 172 8.24 -31.12 -7.69
N GLN A 173 8.87 -32.29 -7.54
CA GLN A 173 10.10 -32.60 -8.27
C GLN A 173 9.80 -32.60 -9.78
N PRO A 174 10.56 -31.82 -10.58
CA PRO A 174 10.47 -31.91 -12.03
C PRO A 174 10.96 -33.31 -12.45
N LYS A 175 10.12 -34.11 -13.11
CA LYS A 175 10.63 -35.25 -13.88
C LYS A 175 11.35 -34.72 -15.12
N THR A 176 12.26 -35.55 -15.64
CA THR A 176 12.96 -35.41 -16.92
C THR A 176 12.04 -35.28 -18.16
N ASP A 177 10.72 -35.41 -17.97
CA ASP A 177 9.66 -35.37 -18.99
C ASP A 177 8.70 -34.17 -18.81
N GLY A 178 9.07 -33.18 -17.98
CA GLY A 178 8.27 -31.96 -17.76
C GLY A 178 6.98 -32.12 -16.95
N SER A 179 6.56 -33.36 -16.65
CA SER A 179 5.40 -33.63 -15.79
C SER A 179 5.77 -33.66 -14.30
N VAL A 180 5.00 -32.94 -13.49
CA VAL A 180 5.14 -32.93 -12.04
C VAL A 180 4.52 -34.21 -11.46
N ARG A 181 5.31 -35.06 -10.79
CA ARG A 181 4.74 -36.15 -9.98
C ARG A 181 4.50 -35.65 -8.56
N ARG A 182 3.23 -35.53 -8.16
CA ARG A 182 2.80 -35.41 -6.76
C ARG A 182 2.27 -36.76 -6.28
N PHE A 183 2.25 -37.01 -4.97
CA PHE A 183 1.45 -38.12 -4.42
C PHE A 183 -0.02 -37.89 -4.79
N GLY A 184 -0.75 -38.93 -5.21
CA GLY A 184 -2.13 -38.78 -5.70
C GLY A 184 -3.10 -38.11 -4.72
N LEU A 185 -2.91 -38.29 -3.41
CA LEU A 185 -3.68 -37.59 -2.37
C LEU A 185 -3.40 -36.08 -2.36
N ILE A 186 -2.16 -35.65 -2.60
CA ILE A 186 -1.78 -34.22 -2.66
C ILE A 186 -2.36 -33.57 -3.91
N GLU A 187 -2.49 -34.31 -5.02
CA GLU A 187 -3.07 -33.80 -6.26
C GLU A 187 -4.56 -33.48 -6.10
N ILE A 188 -5.32 -34.33 -5.42
CA ILE A 188 -6.75 -34.09 -5.10
C ILE A 188 -6.89 -32.86 -4.18
N ILE A 189 -6.09 -32.78 -3.12
CA ILE A 189 -6.12 -31.66 -2.16
C ILE A 189 -5.73 -30.35 -2.85
N ALA A 190 -4.74 -30.38 -3.75
CA ALA A 190 -4.33 -29.22 -4.55
C ALA A 190 -5.42 -28.78 -5.55
N TRP A 191 -6.17 -29.72 -6.13
CA TRP A 191 -7.28 -29.39 -7.02
C TRP A 191 -8.39 -28.62 -6.28
N ILE A 192 -8.73 -29.05 -5.06
CA ILE A 192 -9.66 -28.30 -4.20
C ILE A 192 -9.12 -26.90 -3.90
N GLY A 193 -7.82 -26.79 -3.58
CA GLY A 193 -7.15 -25.51 -3.36
C GLY A 193 -7.23 -24.57 -4.56
N ARG A 194 -7.11 -25.09 -5.78
CA ARG A 194 -7.26 -24.32 -7.02
C ARG A 194 -8.65 -23.69 -7.14
N ILE A 195 -9.71 -24.40 -6.74
CA ILE A 195 -11.08 -23.86 -6.73
C ILE A 195 -11.18 -22.70 -5.73
N PHE A 196 -10.67 -22.89 -4.50
CA PHE A 196 -10.65 -21.82 -3.50
C PHE A 196 -9.91 -20.58 -4.00
N ILE A 197 -8.71 -20.73 -4.56
CA ILE A 197 -7.94 -19.62 -5.14
C ILE A 197 -8.73 -18.93 -6.25
N GLY A 198 -9.36 -19.71 -7.15
CA GLY A 198 -10.19 -19.16 -8.23
C GLY A 198 -11.36 -18.33 -7.71
N ILE A 199 -12.07 -18.81 -6.68
CA ILE A 199 -13.17 -18.08 -6.04
C ILE A 199 -12.65 -16.81 -5.36
N THR A 200 -11.55 -16.88 -4.61
CA THR A 200 -10.97 -15.72 -3.91
C THR A 200 -10.52 -14.65 -4.90
N LEU A 201 -9.78 -15.00 -5.94
CA LEU A 201 -9.35 -14.05 -6.97
C LEU A 201 -10.55 -13.47 -7.73
N GLY A 202 -11.56 -14.28 -8.03
CA GLY A 202 -12.80 -13.84 -8.64
C GLY A 202 -13.56 -12.82 -7.78
N ALA A 203 -13.67 -13.08 -6.48
CA ALA A 203 -14.28 -12.17 -5.52
C ALA A 203 -13.51 -10.84 -5.39
N VAL A 204 -12.17 -10.89 -5.33
CA VAL A 204 -11.33 -9.69 -5.31
C VAL A 204 -11.49 -8.89 -6.60
N PHE A 205 -11.48 -9.54 -7.76
CA PHE A 205 -11.69 -8.87 -9.04
C PHE A 205 -13.07 -8.22 -9.12
N ALA A 206 -14.13 -8.94 -8.76
CA ALA A 206 -15.49 -8.41 -8.74
C ALA A 206 -15.62 -7.22 -7.78
N GLY A 207 -14.98 -7.28 -6.60
CA GLY A 207 -14.95 -6.19 -5.64
C GLY A 207 -14.23 -4.95 -6.16
N VAL A 208 -13.05 -5.11 -6.77
CA VAL A 208 -12.31 -4.01 -7.38
C VAL A 208 -13.08 -3.40 -8.54
N TYR A 209 -13.69 -4.23 -9.39
CA TYR A 209 -14.51 -3.79 -10.51
C TYR A 209 -15.74 -3.01 -10.05
N ALA A 210 -16.47 -3.54 -9.07
CA ALA A 210 -17.63 -2.86 -8.49
C ALA A 210 -17.23 -1.52 -7.85
N ALA A 211 -16.14 -1.48 -7.08
CA ALA A 211 -15.63 -0.24 -6.49
C ALA A 211 -15.23 0.78 -7.57
N ALA A 212 -14.59 0.35 -8.65
CA ALA A 212 -14.22 1.23 -9.76
C ALA A 212 -15.45 1.78 -10.49
N LEU A 213 -16.46 0.95 -10.74
CA LEU A 213 -17.73 1.39 -11.32
C LEU A 213 -18.48 2.35 -10.40
N THR A 214 -18.58 2.05 -9.11
CA THR A 214 -19.21 2.94 -8.12
C THR A 214 -18.50 4.29 -8.08
N ALA A 215 -17.16 4.30 -8.02
CA ALA A 215 -16.39 5.52 -8.07
C ALA A 215 -16.63 6.30 -9.37
N LEU A 216 -16.73 5.63 -10.52
CA LEU A 216 -17.05 6.28 -11.79
C LEU A 216 -18.46 6.90 -11.79
N ILE A 217 -19.46 6.18 -11.28
CA ILE A 217 -20.84 6.66 -11.15
C ILE A 217 -20.89 7.89 -10.23
N GLU A 218 -20.19 7.84 -9.08
CA GLU A 218 -20.07 8.97 -8.16
C GLU A 218 -19.46 10.20 -8.84
N ARG A 219 -18.41 10.02 -9.66
CA ARG A 219 -17.81 11.13 -10.41
C ARG A 219 -18.77 11.72 -11.42
N PHE A 220 -19.48 10.91 -12.20
CA PHE A 220 -20.50 11.42 -13.12
C PHE A 220 -21.65 12.13 -12.40
N SER A 221 -22.15 11.56 -11.30
CA SER A 221 -23.18 12.20 -10.47
C SER A 221 -22.71 13.54 -9.92
N SER A 222 -21.47 13.60 -9.42
CA SER A 222 -20.85 14.84 -8.95
C SER A 222 -20.76 15.91 -10.04
N LEU A 223 -20.40 15.54 -11.27
CA LEU A 223 -20.38 16.48 -12.41
C LEU A 223 -21.77 17.04 -12.72
N VAL A 224 -22.79 16.18 -12.78
CA VAL A 224 -24.17 16.59 -13.06
C VAL A 224 -24.70 17.50 -11.95
N ASN A 225 -24.53 17.12 -10.68
CA ASN A 225 -24.95 17.92 -9.54
C ASN A 225 -24.27 19.28 -9.51
N PHE A 226 -22.99 19.33 -9.87
CA PHE A 226 -22.25 20.59 -9.95
C PHE A 226 -22.77 21.50 -11.08
N ILE A 227 -23.12 20.95 -12.25
CA ILE A 227 -23.74 21.71 -13.35
C ILE A 227 -25.10 22.28 -12.92
N VAL A 228 -25.91 21.50 -12.21
CA VAL A 228 -27.20 21.96 -11.66
C VAL A 228 -26.99 23.07 -10.64
N LEU A 229 -26.01 22.92 -9.74
CA LEU A 229 -25.66 23.95 -8.77
C LEU A 229 -25.23 25.25 -9.46
N LEU A 230 -24.38 25.17 -10.49
CA LEU A 230 -23.96 26.34 -11.26
C LEU A 230 -25.15 27.02 -11.93
N ARG A 231 -26.07 26.25 -12.52
CA ARG A 231 -27.29 26.76 -13.13
C ARG A 231 -28.13 27.55 -12.14
N THR A 232 -28.43 26.97 -10.98
CA THR A 232 -29.22 27.62 -9.91
C THR A 232 -28.53 28.88 -9.35
N THR A 233 -27.20 28.88 -9.27
CA THR A 233 -26.42 30.00 -8.74
C THR A 233 -26.31 31.16 -9.74
N LEU A 234 -26.27 30.85 -11.04
CA LEU A 234 -26.14 31.85 -12.13
C LEU A 234 -27.49 32.34 -12.68
N GLY A 235 -28.61 31.78 -12.22
CA GLY A 235 -29.95 32.29 -12.52
C GLY A 235 -30.50 31.94 -13.90
N PHE A 236 -30.06 30.85 -14.52
CA PHE A 236 -30.58 30.31 -15.79
C PHE A 236 -31.32 28.97 -15.61
#